data_AF-A0AAD9V0R8-F1
#
_entry.id   AF-A0AAD9V0R8-F1
#
_cell.length_a   1.000
_cell.length_b   1.000
_cell.length_c   1.000
_cell.angle_alpha   90.00
_cell.angle_beta   90.00
_cell.angle_gamma   90.00
#
_symmetry.space_group_name_H-M   'P 1'
#
loop_
_entity.id
_entity.type
_entity.pdbx_description
1 polymer ?
#
loop_
_entity_poly.entity_id
_entity_poly.type
_entity_poly.pdbx_seq_one_letter_code
_entity_poly.pdbx_strand_id
1 'polypeptide(L)'
;MNDYNKAEEMNNCFANIGRKLAEKFHHDSGASLNQPLASLNPGTAVLDQKIQPSQQLTYIDLLNSTVVDGWFMVKRGCERVEKLLNKTEAVVKSTYRKTSGRKKKQLDDKVYKLSIRRNEVETFESLKSEIEKSQHELDKWKRKFNNLAAEKEKLHDDMIREINELHEEITDLRQELNNKVGSFAFYKAKAQFALWFCKSFGLEVTEIKLQDKEGLTHSLNYSASNSTPRGQANLDAEEENKVDQVLFLLDKFCVGDEAYHELSIITEGLPKSYLVKQSRTAMNKLYHIERTPGKHSRSCLNFTSTLKDHVRELLMKEPELKEGKRSQIEWGWCSYVKNNKLYDDVLYITTVE
;
A
#
# COMPACT_ATOMS: atom_id res chain seq x y z
N MET A 1 26.71 -10.55 -20.64
CA MET A 1 26.05 -9.27 -20.34
C MET A 1 25.46 -9.44 -18.96
N ASN A 2 25.97 -8.71 -17.97
CA ASN A 2 25.91 -9.06 -16.55
C ASN A 2 24.47 -8.93 -15.99
N ASP A 3 23.99 -9.93 -15.26
CA ASP A 3 22.64 -9.95 -14.66
C ASP A 3 22.38 -8.77 -13.70
N TYR A 4 23.46 -8.17 -13.17
CA TYR A 4 23.43 -6.94 -12.40
C TYR A 4 22.81 -5.74 -13.16
N ASN A 5 23.03 -5.65 -14.48
CA ASN A 5 22.51 -4.53 -15.27
C ASN A 5 20.99 -4.63 -15.49
N LYS A 6 20.42 -5.85 -15.53
CA LYS A 6 18.98 -6.04 -15.68
C LYS A 6 18.19 -5.66 -14.42
N ALA A 7 18.75 -5.94 -13.24
CA ALA A 7 18.12 -5.57 -11.97
C ALA A 7 18.09 -4.04 -11.78
N GLU A 8 19.16 -3.34 -12.19
CA GLU A 8 19.22 -1.88 -12.14
C GLU A 8 18.28 -1.23 -13.17
N GLU A 9 18.17 -1.80 -14.38
CA GLU A 9 17.19 -1.37 -15.39
C GLU A 9 15.73 -1.57 -14.91
N MET A 10 15.42 -2.70 -14.26
CA MET A 10 14.09 -2.94 -13.69
C MET A 10 13.76 -1.96 -12.56
N ASN A 11 14.70 -1.71 -11.63
CA ASN A 11 14.50 -0.74 -10.55
C ASN A 11 14.27 0.68 -11.09
N ASN A 12 15.00 1.08 -12.14
CA ASN A 12 14.80 2.36 -12.80
C ASN A 12 13.44 2.44 -13.53
N CYS A 13 12.94 1.32 -14.06
CA CYS A 13 11.62 1.24 -14.66
C CYS A 13 10.51 1.42 -13.60
N PHE A 14 10.59 0.70 -12.47
CA PHE A 14 9.61 0.82 -11.38
C PHE A 14 9.62 2.21 -10.74
N ALA A 15 10.80 2.81 -10.53
CA ALA A 15 10.91 4.16 -10.00
C ALA A 15 10.29 5.22 -10.93
N ASN A 16 10.44 5.07 -12.25
CA ASN A 16 9.85 5.98 -13.23
C ASN A 16 8.32 5.81 -13.36
N ILE A 17 7.81 4.58 -13.22
CA ILE A 17 6.36 4.32 -13.18
C ILE A 17 5.74 4.94 -11.92
N GLY A 18 6.38 4.76 -10.76
CA GLY A 18 5.95 5.35 -9.50
C GLY A 18 5.90 6.88 -9.55
N ARG A 19 6.93 7.52 -10.15
CA ARG A 19 6.97 8.98 -10.31
C ARG A 19 5.89 9.50 -11.26
N LYS A 20 5.67 8.84 -12.40
CA LYS A 20 4.60 9.20 -13.36
C LYS A 20 3.20 9.00 -12.79
N LEU A 21 3.00 8.00 -11.94
CA LEU A 21 1.73 7.82 -11.23
C LEU A 21 1.51 8.92 -10.20
N ALA A 22 2.52 9.25 -9.39
CA ALA A 22 2.43 10.34 -8.41
C ALA A 22 2.14 11.71 -9.06
N GLU A 23 2.79 12.03 -10.19
CA GLU A 23 2.53 13.25 -10.97
C GLU A 23 1.10 13.30 -11.51
N LYS A 24 0.53 12.16 -11.89
CA LYS A 24 -0.85 12.06 -12.39
C LYS A 24 -1.89 12.18 -11.27
N PHE A 25 -1.61 11.65 -10.08
CA PHE A 25 -2.50 11.75 -8.92
C PHE A 25 -2.50 13.15 -8.28
N HIS A 26 -1.41 13.91 -8.35
CA HIS A 26 -1.37 15.29 -7.86
C HIS A 26 -2.06 16.31 -8.77
N HIS A 27 -2.32 15.97 -10.05
CA HIS A 27 -3.05 16.84 -10.97
C HIS A 27 -4.58 16.65 -10.96
N ASP A 28 -5.10 15.51 -10.50
CA ASP A 28 -6.55 15.19 -10.55
C ASP A 28 -7.29 15.31 -9.21
N SER A 29 -6.62 15.58 -8.09
CA SER A 29 -7.25 15.67 -6.77
C SER A 29 -8.04 16.97 -6.50
N GLY A 30 -8.40 17.74 -7.54
CA GLY A 30 -9.18 18.98 -7.43
C GLY A 30 -10.69 18.85 -7.66
N ALA A 31 -11.21 17.69 -8.10
CA ALA A 31 -12.62 17.52 -8.42
C ALA A 31 -13.36 16.71 -7.34
N SER A 32 -14.05 17.44 -6.46
CA SER A 32 -15.00 16.89 -5.48
C SER A 32 -16.15 16.16 -6.17
N LEU A 33 -16.08 14.83 -6.19
CA LEU A 33 -17.18 13.92 -6.52
C LEU A 33 -18.16 13.91 -5.34
N ASN A 34 -19.18 14.77 -5.38
CA ASN A 34 -20.45 14.61 -4.66
C ASN A 34 -21.41 15.73 -5.06
N GLN A 35 -22.23 15.52 -6.11
CA GLN A 35 -23.58 16.09 -6.17
C GLN A 35 -24.53 15.13 -6.91
N PRO A 36 -25.76 14.93 -6.40
CA PRO A 36 -26.73 14.02 -7.00
C PRO A 36 -27.38 14.64 -8.23
N LEU A 37 -27.63 13.81 -9.25
CA LEU A 37 -28.45 14.11 -10.42
C LEU A 37 -29.85 14.56 -9.99
N ALA A 38 -30.11 15.87 -10.04
CA ALA A 38 -31.44 16.45 -9.96
C ALA A 38 -31.91 16.85 -11.37
N SER A 39 -33.15 16.50 -11.68
CA SER A 39 -33.87 16.68 -12.93
C SER A 39 -33.75 18.08 -13.53
N LEU A 40 -33.30 18.14 -14.79
CA LEU A 40 -33.24 19.34 -15.62
C LEU A 40 -34.64 19.85 -15.97
N ASN A 41 -34.98 21.04 -15.46
CA ASN A 41 -35.96 21.93 -16.08
C ASN A 41 -35.24 22.80 -17.12
N PRO A 42 -35.75 22.95 -18.37
CA PRO A 42 -35.06 23.64 -19.45
C PRO A 42 -35.04 25.18 -19.37
N GLY A 43 -35.33 25.78 -18.21
CA GLY A 43 -35.54 27.23 -18.07
C GLY A 43 -34.42 28.06 -17.41
N THR A 44 -33.35 27.43 -16.89
CA THR A 44 -32.35 28.14 -16.05
C THR A 44 -30.89 27.87 -16.40
N ALA A 45 -30.61 27.27 -17.56
CA ALA A 45 -29.26 26.81 -17.97
C ALA A 45 -28.26 27.93 -18.37
N VAL A 46 -28.48 29.19 -18.01
CA VAL A 46 -27.60 30.30 -18.41
C VAL A 46 -26.39 30.49 -17.47
N LEU A 47 -26.38 29.85 -16.29
CA LEU A 47 -25.29 29.99 -15.31
C LEU A 47 -24.07 29.08 -15.53
N ASP A 48 -24.05 28.21 -16.54
CA ASP A 48 -22.91 27.32 -16.82
C ASP A 48 -21.92 27.87 -17.86
N GLN A 49 -21.96 29.18 -18.15
CA GLN A 49 -20.88 29.83 -18.88
C GLN A 49 -19.64 30.00 -17.98
N LYS A 50 -18.82 28.95 -17.96
CA LYS A 50 -17.36 28.91 -17.75
C LYS A 50 -16.74 30.16 -17.10
N ILE A 51 -17.03 30.40 -15.82
CA ILE A 51 -16.08 31.12 -14.96
C ILE A 51 -14.96 30.11 -14.71
N GLN A 52 -13.82 30.29 -15.38
CA GLN A 52 -12.60 29.58 -15.03
C GLN A 52 -12.36 29.84 -13.52
N PRO A 53 -12.06 28.81 -12.70
CA PRO A 53 -11.99 28.94 -11.23
C PRO A 53 -10.95 29.96 -10.73
N SER A 54 -10.12 30.51 -11.62
CA SER A 54 -9.11 31.54 -11.37
C SER A 54 -9.53 32.97 -11.73
N GLN A 55 -10.72 33.22 -12.28
CA GLN A 55 -11.13 34.56 -12.74
C GLN A 55 -12.08 35.26 -11.77
N GLN A 56 -11.72 36.48 -11.36
CA GLN A 56 -12.52 37.33 -10.47
C GLN A 56 -13.86 37.72 -11.14
N LEU A 57 -14.96 37.62 -10.38
CA LEU A 57 -16.30 37.99 -10.82
C LEU A 57 -16.41 39.52 -10.99
N THR A 58 -16.88 39.97 -12.16
CA THR A 58 -17.02 41.40 -12.49
C THR A 58 -18.49 41.83 -12.56
N TYR A 59 -18.76 43.15 -12.51
CA TYR A 59 -20.13 43.67 -12.69
C TYR A 59 -20.67 43.42 -14.11
N ILE A 60 -19.80 43.25 -15.10
CA ILE A 60 -20.21 42.84 -16.45
C ILE A 60 -20.75 41.41 -16.43
N ASP A 61 -20.13 40.51 -15.65
CA ASP A 61 -20.60 39.12 -15.52
C ASP A 61 -22.00 39.08 -14.85
N LEU A 62 -22.23 39.91 -13.83
CA LEU A 62 -23.57 40.08 -13.25
C LEU A 62 -24.56 40.69 -14.24
N LEU A 63 -24.16 41.68 -15.03
CA LEU A 63 -25.05 42.28 -16.01
C LEU A 63 -25.48 41.23 -17.05
N ASN A 64 -24.53 40.47 -17.59
CA ASN A 64 -24.81 39.43 -18.57
C ASN A 64 -25.70 38.31 -18.02
N SER A 65 -25.59 37.95 -16.73
CA SER A 65 -26.48 36.94 -16.13
C SER A 65 -27.92 37.43 -15.92
N THR A 66 -28.14 38.75 -15.87
CA THR A 66 -29.48 39.34 -15.78
C THR A 66 -30.18 39.52 -17.14
N VAL A 67 -29.46 39.35 -18.25
CA VAL A 67 -30.05 39.47 -19.59
C VAL A 67 -30.91 38.24 -19.86
N VAL A 68 -32.21 38.46 -20.02
CA VAL A 68 -33.19 37.41 -20.32
C VAL A 68 -32.81 36.70 -21.63
N ASP A 69 -32.79 35.37 -21.57
CA ASP A 69 -32.48 34.46 -22.68
C ASP A 69 -31.16 34.75 -23.42
N GLY A 70 -30.25 35.52 -22.81
CA GLY A 70 -28.94 35.84 -23.40
C GLY A 70 -29.02 36.59 -24.74
N TRP A 71 -30.06 37.40 -24.97
CA TRP A 71 -30.28 38.13 -26.24
C TRP A 71 -29.07 38.95 -26.70
N PHE A 72 -28.27 39.40 -25.74
CA PHE A 72 -26.97 40.00 -26.00
C PHE A 72 -26.04 39.74 -24.81
N MET A 73 -24.74 39.73 -25.07
CA MET A 73 -23.72 39.71 -24.02
C MET A 73 -22.77 40.88 -24.22
N VAL A 74 -22.51 41.64 -23.16
CA VAL A 74 -21.47 42.66 -23.18
C VAL A 74 -20.12 41.97 -23.10
N LYS A 75 -19.18 42.38 -23.96
CA LYS A 75 -17.82 41.83 -24.00
C LYS A 75 -17.14 42.00 -22.65
N ARG A 76 -16.48 40.93 -22.18
CA ARG A 76 -15.67 40.99 -20.97
C ARG A 76 -14.47 41.92 -21.21
N GLY A 77 -14.14 42.76 -20.22
CA GLY A 77 -13.07 43.77 -20.36
C GLY A 77 -13.46 45.03 -21.13
N CYS A 78 -14.76 45.28 -21.36
CA CYS A 78 -15.21 46.55 -21.92
C CYS A 78 -15.03 47.70 -20.90
N GLU A 79 -13.87 48.36 -20.92
CA GLU A 79 -13.50 49.40 -19.94
C GLU A 79 -14.56 50.48 -19.75
N ARG A 80 -15.21 50.93 -20.82
CA ARG A 80 -16.21 52.02 -20.74
C ARG A 80 -17.41 51.59 -19.91
N VAL A 81 -17.96 50.41 -20.21
CA VAL A 81 -19.13 49.88 -19.51
C VAL A 81 -18.77 49.56 -18.08
N GLU A 82 -17.60 48.96 -17.86
CA GLU A 82 -17.11 48.63 -16.52
C GLU A 82 -16.89 49.87 -15.64
N LYS A 83 -16.28 50.94 -16.18
CA LYS A 83 -16.14 52.24 -15.48
C LYS A 83 -17.50 52.84 -15.14
N LEU A 84 -18.48 52.76 -16.04
CA LEU A 84 -19.83 53.26 -15.79
C LEU A 84 -20.55 52.48 -14.68
N LEU A 85 -20.46 51.15 -14.70
CA LEU A 85 -21.02 50.29 -13.66
C LEU A 85 -20.36 50.56 -12.30
N ASN A 86 -19.03 50.61 -12.24
CA ASN A 86 -18.28 50.91 -11.02
C ASN A 86 -18.61 52.30 -10.45
N LYS A 87 -18.71 53.32 -11.31
CA LYS A 87 -19.09 54.67 -10.87
C LYS A 87 -20.52 54.68 -10.33
N THR A 88 -21.41 53.95 -10.96
CA THR A 88 -22.81 53.84 -10.54
C THR A 88 -22.91 53.09 -9.21
N GLU A 89 -22.18 51.99 -9.02
CA GLU A 89 -22.10 51.28 -7.75
C GLU A 89 -21.62 52.20 -6.62
N ALA A 90 -20.55 52.95 -6.83
CA ALA A 90 -20.02 53.85 -5.82
C ALA A 90 -21.06 54.89 -5.39
N VAL A 91 -21.80 55.46 -6.35
CA VAL A 91 -22.90 56.40 -6.08
C VAL A 91 -24.03 55.71 -5.31
N VAL A 92 -24.50 54.55 -5.78
CA VAL A 92 -25.59 53.78 -5.15
C VAL A 92 -25.22 53.43 -3.72
N LYS A 93 -24.04 52.86 -3.49
CA LYS A 93 -23.52 52.50 -2.18
C LYS A 93 -23.42 53.69 -1.24
N SER A 94 -22.93 54.82 -1.71
CA SER A 94 -22.87 56.05 -0.90
C SER A 94 -24.27 56.56 -0.52
N THR A 95 -25.23 56.42 -1.42
CA THR A 95 -26.63 56.87 -1.21
C THR A 95 -27.35 55.97 -0.22
N TYR A 96 -27.20 54.65 -0.35
CA TYR A 96 -27.75 53.66 0.58
C TYR A 96 -27.15 53.77 1.98
N ARG A 97 -25.86 54.14 2.11
CA ARG A 97 -25.22 54.40 3.41
C ARG A 97 -25.79 55.63 4.12
N LYS A 98 -26.14 56.67 3.36
CA LYS A 98 -26.62 57.96 3.88
C LYS A 98 -28.13 57.99 4.17
N THR A 99 -28.88 56.96 3.77
CA THR A 99 -30.34 56.93 3.85
C THR A 99 -30.83 55.80 4.74
N SER A 100 -31.86 56.05 5.54
CA SER A 100 -32.48 55.05 6.43
C SER A 100 -34.00 55.05 6.32
N GLY A 101 -34.63 53.98 6.84
CA GLY A 101 -36.08 53.86 6.93
C GLY A 101 -36.79 53.88 5.57
N ARG A 102 -37.91 54.60 5.48
CA ARG A 102 -38.79 54.63 4.29
C ARG A 102 -38.10 55.15 3.03
N LYS A 103 -37.14 56.07 3.17
CA LYS A 103 -36.35 56.62 2.05
C LYS A 103 -35.39 55.59 1.46
N LYS A 104 -34.93 54.63 2.25
CA LYS A 104 -34.08 53.53 1.77
C LYS A 104 -34.87 52.56 0.88
N LYS A 105 -36.10 52.21 1.28
CA LYS A 105 -37.00 51.39 0.45
C LYS A 105 -37.31 52.03 -0.91
N GLN A 106 -37.46 53.35 -0.95
CA GLN A 106 -37.66 54.08 -2.22
C GLN A 106 -36.45 54.04 -3.16
N LEU A 107 -35.26 53.65 -2.69
CA LEU A 107 -34.09 53.47 -3.56
C LEU A 107 -34.15 52.16 -4.33
N ASP A 108 -34.84 51.14 -3.81
CA ASP A 108 -34.97 49.83 -4.46
C ASP A 108 -35.75 49.95 -5.78
N ASP A 109 -36.67 50.93 -5.87
CA ASP A 109 -37.47 51.22 -7.06
C ASP A 109 -36.72 52.09 -8.10
N LYS A 110 -35.51 52.58 -7.81
CA LYS A 110 -34.78 53.43 -8.74
C LYS A 110 -34.15 52.63 -9.87
N VAL A 111 -34.52 52.98 -11.11
CA VAL A 111 -33.97 52.38 -12.32
C VAL A 111 -32.80 53.21 -12.86
N TYR A 112 -31.67 52.55 -13.13
CA TYR A 112 -30.54 53.14 -13.84
C TYR A 112 -30.61 52.81 -15.34
N LYS A 113 -30.44 53.83 -16.19
CA LYS A 113 -30.38 53.66 -17.65
C LYS A 113 -28.94 53.66 -18.12
N LEU A 114 -28.50 52.53 -18.68
CA LEU A 114 -27.16 52.34 -19.24
C LEU A 114 -27.24 52.27 -20.77
N SER A 115 -26.41 53.04 -21.47
CA SER A 115 -26.26 52.95 -22.92
C SER A 115 -25.08 52.04 -23.30
N ILE A 116 -25.36 50.98 -24.06
CA ILE A 116 -24.38 50.02 -24.57
C ILE A 116 -24.25 50.19 -26.08
N ARG A 117 -23.01 50.23 -26.60
CA ARG A 117 -22.74 50.38 -28.03
C ARG A 117 -22.67 49.01 -28.70
N ARG A 118 -23.02 48.96 -29.99
CA ARG A 118 -23.04 47.71 -30.77
C ARG A 118 -21.68 46.97 -30.81
N ASN A 119 -20.57 47.71 -30.80
CA ASN A 119 -19.22 47.12 -30.81
C ASN A 119 -18.77 46.56 -29.45
N GLU A 120 -19.49 46.89 -28.38
CA GLU A 120 -19.24 46.44 -27.00
C GLU A 120 -20.01 45.17 -26.64
N VAL A 121 -20.84 44.70 -27.57
CA VAL A 121 -21.59 43.46 -27.46
C VAL A 121 -20.85 42.36 -28.22
N GLU A 122 -20.78 41.16 -27.68
CA GLU A 122 -20.31 39.97 -28.38
C GLU A 122 -21.18 39.71 -29.60
N THR A 123 -20.56 39.52 -30.77
CA THR A 123 -21.30 39.23 -31.99
C THR A 123 -21.62 37.75 -32.05
N PHE A 124 -22.75 37.42 -32.67
CA PHE A 124 -23.14 36.04 -32.92
C PHE A 124 -22.05 35.25 -33.65
N GLU A 125 -21.38 35.86 -34.64
CA GLU A 125 -20.25 35.27 -35.37
C GLU A 125 -19.05 34.94 -34.47
N SER A 126 -18.72 35.82 -33.51
CA SER A 126 -17.63 35.60 -32.56
C SER A 126 -17.91 34.36 -31.70
N LEU A 127 -19.11 34.33 -31.11
CA LEU A 127 -19.56 33.22 -30.28
C LEU A 127 -19.66 31.90 -31.07
N LYS A 128 -20.17 31.95 -32.30
CA LYS A 128 -20.25 30.78 -33.19
C LYS A 128 -18.86 30.22 -33.50
N SER A 129 -17.88 31.07 -33.82
CA SER A 129 -16.51 30.64 -34.07
C SER A 129 -15.88 29.98 -32.83
N GLU A 130 -16.17 30.47 -31.64
CA GLU A 130 -15.68 29.88 -30.38
C GLU A 130 -16.33 28.52 -30.09
N ILE A 131 -17.63 28.37 -30.38
CA ILE A 131 -18.33 27.09 -30.31
C ILE A 131 -17.70 26.08 -31.29
N GLU A 132 -17.45 26.48 -32.53
CA GLU A 132 -16.84 25.62 -33.55
C GLU A 132 -15.43 25.15 -33.15
N LYS A 133 -14.61 26.06 -32.60
CA LYS A 133 -13.28 25.70 -32.06
C LYS A 133 -13.40 24.70 -30.91
N SER A 134 -14.31 24.95 -29.97
CA SER A 134 -14.53 24.08 -28.82
C SER A 134 -15.01 22.68 -29.26
N GLN A 135 -15.89 22.60 -30.25
CA GLN A 135 -16.33 21.34 -30.84
C GLN A 135 -15.17 20.58 -31.49
N HIS A 136 -14.33 21.27 -32.25
CA HIS A 136 -13.15 20.66 -32.86
C HIS A 136 -12.17 20.10 -31.82
N GLU A 137 -11.94 20.83 -30.72
CA GLU A 137 -11.13 20.34 -29.62
C GLU A 137 -11.74 19.10 -28.97
N LEU A 138 -13.05 19.10 -28.70
CA LEU A 138 -13.74 17.94 -28.15
C LEU A 138 -13.58 16.71 -29.05
N ASP A 139 -13.70 16.86 -30.36
CA ASP A 139 -13.51 15.75 -31.29
C ASP A 139 -12.07 15.24 -31.31
N LYS A 140 -11.09 16.14 -31.22
CA LYS A 140 -9.68 15.77 -31.08
C LYS A 140 -9.43 14.98 -29.80
N TRP A 141 -10.03 15.40 -28.68
CA TRP A 141 -9.92 14.71 -27.40
C TRP A 141 -10.60 13.33 -27.43
N LYS A 142 -11.79 13.22 -28.02
CA LYS A 142 -12.48 11.94 -28.22
C LYS A 142 -11.63 10.96 -29.02
N ARG A 143 -10.99 11.40 -30.11
CA ARG A 143 -10.08 10.55 -30.90
C ARG A 143 -8.89 10.06 -30.08
N LYS A 144 -8.24 10.95 -29.33
CA LYS A 144 -7.12 10.57 -28.45
C LYS A 144 -7.55 9.56 -27.39
N PHE A 145 -8.70 9.78 -26.78
CA PHE A 145 -9.25 8.86 -25.77
C PHE A 145 -9.50 7.47 -26.37
N ASN A 146 -10.12 7.40 -27.55
CA ASN A 146 -10.38 6.12 -28.23
C ASN A 146 -9.07 5.41 -28.60
N ASN A 147 -8.07 6.14 -29.09
CA ASN A 147 -6.76 5.56 -29.39
C ASN A 147 -6.09 4.98 -28.13
N LEU A 148 -6.13 5.71 -27.02
CA LEU A 148 -5.60 5.25 -25.74
C LEU A 148 -6.36 4.03 -25.20
N ALA A 149 -7.68 4.00 -25.37
CA ALA A 149 -8.48 2.84 -25.00
C ALA A 149 -8.08 1.59 -25.80
N ALA A 150 -7.89 1.73 -27.11
CA ALA A 150 -7.44 0.64 -27.97
C ALA A 150 -6.01 0.17 -27.65
N GLU A 151 -5.09 1.09 -27.35
CA GLU A 151 -3.72 0.73 -26.95
C GLU A 151 -3.69 -0.01 -25.61
N LYS A 152 -4.52 0.44 -24.65
CA LYS A 152 -4.68 -0.23 -23.36
C LYS A 152 -5.23 -1.66 -23.53
N GLU A 153 -6.23 -1.83 -24.39
CA GLU A 153 -6.83 -3.14 -24.67
C GLU A 153 -5.80 -4.08 -25.29
N LYS A 154 -5.06 -3.61 -26.31
CA LYS A 154 -3.99 -4.40 -26.93
C LYS A 154 -2.92 -4.83 -25.92
N LEU A 155 -2.48 -3.91 -25.05
CA LEU A 155 -1.46 -4.22 -24.04
C LEU A 155 -1.96 -5.27 -23.03
N HIS A 156 -3.24 -5.19 -22.66
CA HIS A 156 -3.85 -6.16 -21.76
C HIS A 156 -3.90 -7.56 -22.39
N ASP A 157 -4.26 -7.65 -23.67
CA ASP A 157 -4.29 -8.92 -24.40
C ASP A 157 -2.88 -9.52 -24.58
N ASP A 158 -1.90 -8.69 -24.90
CA ASP A 158 -0.49 -9.10 -25.00
C ASP A 158 0.02 -9.66 -23.65
N MET A 159 -0.32 -8.99 -22.54
CA MET A 159 0.06 -9.44 -21.19
C MET A 159 -0.63 -10.76 -20.81
N ILE A 160 -1.91 -10.95 -21.15
CA ILE A 160 -2.61 -12.22 -20.91
C ILE A 160 -1.94 -13.35 -21.69
N ARG A 161 -1.57 -13.10 -22.95
CA ARG A 161 -0.88 -14.12 -23.77
C ARG A 161 0.42 -14.55 -23.11
N GLU A 162 1.25 -13.61 -22.68
CA GLU A 162 2.54 -13.90 -22.05
C GLU A 162 2.38 -14.65 -20.71
N ILE A 163 1.38 -14.29 -19.90
CA ILE A 163 1.05 -15.03 -18.68
C ILE A 163 0.68 -16.48 -19.00
N ASN A 164 -0.11 -16.72 -20.04
CA ASN A 164 -0.52 -18.07 -20.42
C ASN A 164 0.67 -18.87 -20.96
N GLU A 165 1.54 -18.28 -21.78
CA GLU A 165 2.74 -18.94 -22.29
C GLU A 165 3.68 -19.37 -21.14
N LEU A 166 3.92 -18.47 -20.17
CA LEU A 166 4.72 -18.79 -18.99
C LEU A 166 4.04 -19.84 -18.10
N HIS A 167 2.71 -19.85 -18.03
CA HIS A 167 1.98 -20.85 -17.27
C HIS A 167 2.18 -22.25 -17.86
N GLU A 168 2.09 -22.38 -19.19
CA GLU A 168 2.33 -23.64 -19.89
C GLU A 168 3.78 -24.12 -19.74
N GLU A 169 4.77 -23.22 -19.76
CA GLU A 169 6.16 -23.61 -19.50
C GLU A 169 6.35 -24.15 -18.07
N ILE A 170 5.72 -23.51 -17.08
CA ILE A 170 5.78 -23.97 -15.69
C ILE A 170 5.09 -25.33 -15.51
N THR A 171 3.97 -25.59 -16.18
CA THR A 171 3.26 -26.88 -16.09
C THR A 171 4.10 -27.99 -16.70
N ASP A 172 4.71 -27.77 -17.86
CA ASP A 172 5.59 -28.73 -18.52
C ASP A 172 6.82 -29.08 -17.64
N LEU A 173 7.50 -28.06 -17.10
CA LEU A 173 8.66 -28.26 -16.22
C LEU A 173 8.29 -29.02 -14.94
N ARG A 174 7.12 -28.72 -14.34
CA ARG A 174 6.61 -29.45 -13.17
C ARG A 174 6.35 -30.91 -13.50
N GLN A 175 5.81 -31.20 -14.68
CA GLN A 175 5.56 -32.56 -15.11
C GLN A 175 6.87 -33.34 -15.31
N GLU A 176 7.87 -32.72 -15.94
CA GLU A 176 9.20 -33.34 -16.10
C GLU A 176 9.86 -33.63 -14.73
N LEU A 177 9.78 -32.68 -13.80
CA LEU A 177 10.31 -32.85 -12.45
C LEU A 177 9.60 -34.00 -11.71
N ASN A 178 8.27 -34.07 -11.78
CA ASN A 178 7.50 -35.14 -11.14
C ASN A 178 7.89 -36.52 -11.69
N ASN A 179 8.13 -36.64 -13.00
CA ASN A 179 8.59 -37.88 -13.62
C ASN A 179 9.98 -38.29 -13.13
N LYS A 180 10.91 -37.34 -12.99
CA LYS A 180 12.26 -37.57 -12.45
C LYS A 180 12.21 -37.99 -10.98
N VAL A 181 11.40 -37.31 -10.16
CA VAL A 181 11.20 -37.64 -8.75
C VAL A 181 10.60 -39.04 -8.59
N GLY A 182 9.61 -39.40 -9.42
CA GLY A 182 9.03 -40.74 -9.44
C GLY A 182 10.06 -41.82 -9.78
N SER A 183 10.88 -41.58 -10.79
CA SER A 183 11.98 -42.49 -11.17
C SER A 183 12.99 -42.65 -10.03
N PHE A 184 13.40 -41.56 -9.40
CA PHE A 184 14.30 -41.59 -8.24
C PHE A 184 13.71 -42.40 -7.07
N ALA A 185 12.42 -42.21 -6.76
CA ALA A 185 11.74 -42.98 -5.72
C ALA A 185 11.74 -44.48 -6.03
N PHE A 186 11.51 -44.87 -7.29
CA PHE A 186 11.58 -46.26 -7.74
C PHE A 186 12.98 -46.85 -7.59
N TYR A 187 14.03 -46.14 -8.04
CA TYR A 187 15.41 -46.60 -7.88
C TYR A 187 15.83 -46.69 -6.41
N LYS A 188 15.39 -45.74 -5.57
CA LYS A 188 15.60 -45.77 -4.13
C LYS A 188 14.97 -47.01 -3.50
N ALA A 189 13.73 -47.36 -3.87
CA ALA A 189 13.06 -48.56 -3.36
C ALA A 189 13.81 -49.84 -3.76
N LYS A 190 14.26 -49.94 -5.01
CA LYS A 190 15.09 -51.07 -5.48
C LYS A 190 16.42 -51.17 -4.72
N ALA A 191 17.11 -50.04 -4.53
CA ALA A 191 18.36 -50.01 -3.79
C ALA A 191 18.15 -50.43 -2.33
N GLN A 192 17.08 -49.96 -1.69
CA GLN A 192 16.71 -50.38 -0.33
C GLN A 192 16.44 -51.88 -0.25
N PHE A 193 15.72 -52.45 -1.23
CA PHE A 193 15.46 -53.89 -1.28
C PHE A 193 16.75 -54.71 -1.45
N ALA A 194 17.65 -54.28 -2.34
CA ALA A 194 18.93 -54.94 -2.54
C ALA A 194 19.81 -54.89 -1.27
N LEU A 195 19.87 -53.74 -0.60
CA LEU A 195 20.58 -53.59 0.68
C LEU A 195 19.99 -54.50 1.76
N TRP A 196 18.66 -54.57 1.86
CA TRP A 196 17.98 -55.47 2.77
C TRP A 196 18.30 -56.94 2.49
N PHE A 197 18.30 -57.34 1.21
CA PHE A 197 18.68 -58.69 0.78
C PHE A 197 20.12 -59.01 1.19
N CYS A 198 21.11 -58.18 0.85
CA CYS A 198 22.51 -58.40 1.26
C CYS A 198 22.64 -58.59 2.78
N LYS A 199 21.96 -57.74 3.56
CA LYS A 199 21.95 -57.83 5.02
C LYS A 199 21.37 -59.15 5.54
N SER A 200 20.36 -59.72 4.88
CA SER A 200 19.77 -61.01 5.27
C SER A 200 20.74 -62.19 5.15
N PHE A 201 21.77 -62.08 4.30
CA PHE A 201 22.84 -63.07 4.15
C PHE A 201 24.11 -62.71 4.93
N GLY A 202 24.04 -61.70 5.81
CA GLY A 202 25.20 -61.25 6.61
C GLY A 202 26.26 -60.49 5.80
N LEU A 203 25.93 -60.01 4.61
CA LEU A 203 26.82 -59.18 3.80
C LEU A 203 26.58 -57.70 4.12
N GLU A 204 27.64 -56.99 4.54
CA GLU A 204 27.60 -55.55 4.77
C GLU A 204 28.25 -54.81 3.60
N VAL A 205 27.51 -53.85 3.03
CA VAL A 205 28.04 -52.97 1.98
C VAL A 205 28.92 -51.92 2.65
N THR A 206 30.19 -51.86 2.27
CA THR A 206 31.17 -50.90 2.81
C THR A 206 31.42 -49.72 1.87
N GLU A 207 31.39 -49.95 0.55
CA GLU A 207 31.62 -48.92 -0.46
C GLU A 207 30.83 -49.23 -1.74
N ILE A 208 30.23 -48.20 -2.36
CA ILE A 208 29.61 -48.27 -3.69
C ILE A 208 30.41 -47.38 -4.63
N LYS A 209 30.95 -47.96 -5.71
CA LYS A 209 31.64 -47.21 -6.77
C LYS A 209 30.76 -47.12 -8.00
N LEU A 210 30.44 -45.90 -8.42
CA LEU A 210 29.63 -45.60 -9.60
C LEU A 210 30.53 -44.94 -10.62
N GLN A 211 30.55 -45.44 -11.85
CA GLN A 211 31.24 -44.77 -12.96
C GLN A 211 30.21 -44.02 -13.80
N ASP A 212 30.44 -42.74 -14.06
CA ASP A 212 29.59 -41.95 -14.95
C ASP A 212 29.90 -42.24 -16.44
N LYS A 213 29.15 -41.58 -17.33
CA LYS A 213 29.34 -41.74 -18.78
C LYS A 213 30.64 -41.10 -19.30
N GLU A 214 31.26 -40.24 -18.51
CA GLU A 214 32.50 -39.51 -18.82
C GLU A 214 33.74 -40.25 -18.26
N GLY A 215 33.52 -41.38 -17.57
CA GLY A 215 34.56 -42.24 -16.99
C GLY A 215 34.95 -41.87 -15.56
N LEU A 216 34.34 -40.83 -14.97
CA LEU A 216 34.60 -40.39 -13.60
C LEU A 216 33.99 -41.39 -12.61
N THR A 217 34.81 -41.89 -11.69
CA THR A 217 34.35 -42.83 -10.67
C THR A 217 34.01 -42.08 -9.38
N HIS A 218 32.75 -42.17 -8.97
CA HIS A 218 32.22 -41.67 -7.70
C HIS A 218 32.16 -42.80 -6.68
N SER A 219 32.90 -42.67 -5.58
CA SER A 219 32.85 -43.58 -4.43
C SER A 219 31.89 -43.06 -3.36
N LEU A 220 30.93 -43.88 -2.93
CA LEU A 220 30.12 -43.67 -1.73
C LEU A 220 30.56 -44.66 -0.65
N ASN A 221 31.17 -44.15 0.42
CA ASN A 221 31.47 -44.95 1.61
C ASN A 221 30.22 -45.12 2.46
N TYR A 222 29.86 -46.38 2.73
CA TYR A 222 28.69 -46.77 3.53
C TYR A 222 29.16 -47.18 4.93
N SER A 223 29.79 -46.26 5.66
CA SER A 223 30.11 -46.44 7.07
C SER A 223 28.81 -46.40 7.88
N ALA A 224 28.51 -47.47 8.62
CA ALA A 224 27.29 -47.64 9.42
C ALA A 224 27.22 -46.71 10.65
N SER A 225 27.27 -45.39 10.46
CA SER A 225 27.21 -44.40 11.52
C SER A 225 26.15 -43.34 11.28
N ASN A 226 24.96 -43.71 10.79
CA ASN A 226 23.82 -42.79 10.63
C ASN A 226 22.46 -43.44 10.97
N SER A 227 22.42 -44.34 11.95
CA SER A 227 21.15 -44.67 12.61
C SER A 227 20.89 -43.68 13.75
N THR A 228 20.52 -42.45 13.39
CA THR A 228 19.72 -41.59 14.26
C THR A 228 18.50 -41.12 13.47
N PRO A 229 17.27 -41.31 13.97
CA PRO A 229 16.08 -40.78 13.34
C PRO A 229 16.16 -39.25 13.34
N ARG A 230 15.83 -38.64 12.20
CA ARG A 230 15.48 -37.22 11.99
C ARG A 230 15.48 -36.34 13.26
N GLY A 231 16.33 -35.32 13.27
CA GLY A 231 16.01 -34.09 13.98
C GLY A 231 17.07 -33.45 14.87
N GLN A 232 18.36 -33.63 14.62
CA GLN A 232 19.38 -32.70 15.11
C GLN A 232 20.63 -32.87 14.24
N ALA A 233 20.93 -31.86 13.43
CA ALA A 233 22.29 -31.75 12.92
C ALA A 233 23.15 -31.45 14.15
N ASN A 234 24.08 -32.34 14.49
CA ASN A 234 25.19 -31.97 15.35
C ASN A 234 26.02 -30.97 14.53
N LEU A 235 25.70 -29.68 14.68
CA LEU A 235 26.52 -28.60 14.15
C LEU A 235 27.84 -28.60 14.92
N ASP A 236 28.94 -28.24 14.26
CA ASP A 236 30.15 -27.94 15.00
C ASP A 236 29.95 -26.65 15.83
N ALA A 237 30.73 -26.47 16.89
CA ALA A 237 30.58 -25.33 17.79
C ALA A 237 30.80 -23.97 17.09
N GLU A 238 31.47 -23.95 15.94
CA GLU A 238 31.75 -22.74 15.19
C GLU A 238 30.55 -22.34 14.30
N GLU A 239 29.91 -23.31 13.66
CA GLU A 239 28.67 -23.15 12.90
C GLU A 239 27.50 -22.77 13.81
N GLU A 240 27.41 -23.36 15.01
CA GLU A 240 26.40 -23.00 16.01
C GLU A 240 26.55 -21.53 16.45
N ASN A 241 27.77 -21.10 16.76
CA ASN A 241 28.05 -19.69 17.11
C ASN A 241 27.74 -18.72 15.96
N LYS A 242 28.01 -19.09 14.71
CA LYS A 242 27.65 -18.29 13.53
C LYS A 242 26.14 -18.18 13.37
N VAL A 243 25.41 -19.26 13.57
CA VAL A 243 23.93 -19.27 13.53
C VAL A 243 23.37 -18.34 14.60
N ASP A 244 23.89 -18.39 15.83
CA ASP A 244 23.42 -17.55 16.94
C ASP A 244 23.72 -16.07 16.74
N GLN A 245 24.91 -15.72 16.24
CA GLN A 245 25.27 -14.33 15.92
C GLN A 245 24.36 -13.75 14.83
N VAL A 246 24.10 -14.53 13.77
CA VAL A 246 23.18 -14.12 12.72
C VAL A 246 21.77 -13.96 13.27
N LEU A 247 21.31 -14.92 14.07
CA LEU A 247 19.97 -14.90 14.64
C LEU A 247 19.75 -13.67 15.53
N PHE A 248 20.74 -13.30 16.34
CA PHE A 248 20.77 -12.07 17.11
C PHE A 248 20.66 -10.82 16.23
N LEU A 249 21.41 -10.76 15.12
CA LEU A 249 21.34 -9.64 14.17
C LEU A 249 19.97 -9.55 13.52
N LEU A 250 19.41 -10.68 13.08
CA LEU A 250 18.08 -10.71 12.46
C LEU A 250 16.99 -10.26 13.44
N ASP A 251 17.08 -10.65 14.72
CA ASP A 251 16.14 -10.19 15.74
C ASP A 251 16.29 -8.69 16.02
N LYS A 252 17.54 -8.22 16.20
CA LYS A 252 17.87 -6.81 16.45
C LYS A 252 17.38 -5.85 15.35
N PHE A 253 17.41 -6.31 14.10
CA PHE A 253 16.99 -5.53 12.93
C PHE A 253 15.60 -5.93 12.38
N CYS A 254 14.85 -6.76 13.11
CA CYS A 254 13.52 -7.23 12.72
C CYS A 254 13.45 -7.87 11.32
N VAL A 255 14.47 -8.64 10.94
CA VAL A 255 14.58 -9.31 9.65
C VAL A 255 13.90 -10.69 9.69
N GLY A 256 12.89 -10.85 8.83
CA GLY A 256 12.13 -12.09 8.68
C GLY A 256 12.92 -13.21 8.00
N ASP A 257 12.44 -14.46 8.15
CA ASP A 257 13.06 -15.65 7.54
C ASP A 257 13.16 -15.53 6.01
N GLU A 258 12.13 -14.99 5.34
CA GLU A 258 12.11 -14.78 3.89
C GLU A 258 13.22 -13.84 3.42
N ALA A 259 13.41 -12.72 4.12
CA ALA A 259 14.45 -11.75 3.76
C ALA A 259 15.86 -12.33 3.99
N TYR A 260 16.04 -13.11 5.04
CA TYR A 260 17.30 -13.82 5.28
C TYR A 260 17.55 -14.93 4.27
N HIS A 261 16.50 -15.63 3.81
CA HIS A 261 16.62 -16.66 2.78
C HIS A 261 17.23 -16.09 1.49
N GLU A 262 16.67 -14.99 0.99
CA GLU A 262 17.20 -14.29 -0.20
C GLU A 262 18.64 -13.83 0.02
N LEU A 263 18.94 -13.25 1.20
CA LEU A 263 20.29 -12.80 1.54
C LEU A 263 21.31 -13.95 1.56
N SER A 264 20.90 -15.12 2.07
CA SER A 264 21.72 -16.33 2.15
C SER A 264 21.95 -17.00 0.80
N ILE A 265 21.11 -16.72 -0.20
CA ILE A 265 21.30 -17.18 -1.58
C ILE A 265 22.36 -16.32 -2.30
N ILE A 266 22.33 -15.01 -2.05
CA ILE A 266 23.18 -14.04 -2.75
C ILE A 266 24.59 -13.93 -2.13
N THR A 267 24.72 -14.24 -0.84
CA THR A 267 25.98 -14.06 -0.10
C THR A 267 26.62 -15.40 0.27
N GLU A 268 27.79 -15.69 -0.28
CA GLU A 268 28.59 -16.86 0.10
C GLU A 268 29.15 -16.69 1.54
N GLY A 269 29.13 -17.77 2.33
CA GLY A 269 29.67 -17.79 3.70
C GLY A 269 28.66 -17.52 4.83
N LEU A 270 27.39 -17.26 4.51
CA LEU A 270 26.32 -17.19 5.51
C LEU A 270 25.80 -18.59 5.91
N PRO A 271 25.35 -18.77 7.17
CA PRO A 271 24.64 -19.98 7.57
C PRO A 271 23.43 -20.27 6.69
N LYS A 272 23.14 -21.56 6.47
CA LYS A 272 21.99 -21.95 5.64
C LYS A 272 20.69 -21.51 6.30
N SER A 273 19.79 -20.90 5.53
CA SER A 273 18.50 -20.35 6.02
C SER A 273 17.65 -21.33 6.84
N TYR A 274 17.69 -22.63 6.52
CA TYR A 274 16.96 -23.64 7.30
C TYR A 274 17.53 -23.83 8.73
N LEU A 275 18.83 -23.62 8.94
CA LEU A 275 19.47 -23.74 10.27
C LEU A 275 19.04 -22.60 11.18
N VAL A 276 19.06 -21.37 10.65
CA VAL A 276 18.62 -20.17 11.37
C VAL A 276 17.13 -20.25 11.70
N LYS A 277 16.30 -20.70 10.76
CA LYS A 277 14.85 -20.94 10.98
C LYS A 277 14.60 -22.02 12.04
N GLN A 278 15.39 -23.09 12.04
CA GLN A 278 15.29 -24.16 13.04
C GLN A 278 15.66 -23.64 14.44
N SER A 279 16.77 -22.90 14.57
CA SER A 279 17.19 -22.29 15.84
C SER A 279 16.15 -21.29 16.36
N ARG A 280 15.66 -20.39 15.50
CA ARG A 280 14.56 -19.46 15.81
C ARG A 280 13.30 -20.17 16.31
N THR A 281 12.91 -21.26 15.64
CA THR A 281 11.74 -22.07 16.05
C THR A 281 11.97 -22.77 17.38
N ALA A 282 13.19 -23.24 17.65
CA ALA A 282 13.55 -23.82 18.95
C ALA A 282 13.47 -22.79 20.08
N MET A 283 13.98 -21.57 19.86
CA MET A 283 13.87 -20.48 20.83
C MET A 283 12.42 -20.04 21.04
N ASN A 284 11.63 -19.90 19.97
CA ASN A 284 10.22 -19.54 20.07
C ASN A 284 9.37 -20.58 20.81
N LYS A 285 9.80 -21.85 20.89
CA LYS A 285 9.14 -22.87 21.73
C LYS A 285 9.41 -22.67 23.21
N LEU A 286 10.55 -22.07 23.58
CA LEU A 286 10.89 -21.77 24.98
C LEU A 286 10.04 -20.60 25.52
N TYR A 287 9.59 -19.70 24.65
CA TYR A 287 8.77 -18.55 25.04
C TYR A 287 7.31 -18.73 24.62
N HIS A 288 6.38 -18.79 25.58
CA HIS A 288 4.93 -18.79 25.29
C HIS A 288 4.47 -17.40 24.88
N ILE A 289 4.57 -17.10 23.58
CA ILE A 289 4.04 -15.88 22.97
C ILE A 289 2.67 -16.22 22.38
N GLU A 290 1.62 -15.66 22.97
CA GLU A 290 0.25 -15.81 22.46
C GLU A 290 -0.14 -14.61 21.59
N ARG A 291 -1.06 -14.82 20.65
CA ARG A 291 -1.68 -13.72 19.90
C ARG A 291 -2.65 -12.99 20.82
N THR A 292 -2.57 -11.66 20.84
CA THR A 292 -3.58 -10.86 21.53
C THR A 292 -4.98 -11.17 20.97
N PRO A 293 -5.97 -11.49 21.81
CA PRO A 293 -7.35 -11.59 21.35
C PRO A 293 -7.83 -10.21 20.90
N GLY A 294 -8.10 -10.02 19.60
CA GLY A 294 -8.58 -8.75 19.08
C GLY A 294 -8.29 -8.49 17.60
N LYS A 295 -8.74 -7.32 17.11
CA LYS A 295 -8.70 -6.91 15.71
C LYS A 295 -7.32 -6.36 15.25
N HIS A 296 -6.34 -6.28 16.15
CA HIS A 296 -5.02 -5.74 15.88
C HIS A 296 -3.95 -6.81 16.10
N SER A 297 -3.11 -7.05 15.08
CA SER A 297 -2.03 -8.03 15.13
C SER A 297 -0.88 -7.53 16.02
N ARG A 298 -0.91 -7.89 17.30
CA ARG A 298 0.23 -7.72 18.23
C ARG A 298 0.46 -8.98 19.05
N SER A 299 1.71 -9.19 19.43
CA SER A 299 2.16 -10.30 20.29
C SER A 299 1.95 -9.94 21.76
N CYS A 300 1.38 -10.82 22.58
CA CYS A 300 1.37 -10.67 24.04
C CYS A 300 2.18 -11.80 24.69
N LEU A 301 3.04 -11.43 25.62
CA LEU A 301 3.60 -12.38 26.58
C LEU A 301 2.52 -12.69 27.61
N ASN A 302 2.39 -13.95 28.04
CA ASN A 302 1.51 -14.29 29.15
C ASN A 302 2.04 -13.61 30.42
N PHE A 303 1.39 -12.51 30.80
CA PHE A 303 1.79 -11.68 31.93
C PHE A 303 1.95 -12.51 33.22
N THR A 304 1.10 -13.52 33.42
CA THR A 304 1.14 -14.37 34.61
C THR A 304 2.38 -15.26 34.64
N SER A 305 2.82 -15.81 33.50
CA SER A 305 4.06 -16.60 33.45
C SER A 305 5.29 -15.70 33.56
N THR A 306 5.32 -14.57 32.85
CA THR A 306 6.44 -13.62 32.88
C THR A 306 6.62 -13.00 34.28
N LEU A 307 5.53 -12.69 34.98
CA LEU A 307 5.58 -12.21 36.36
C LEU A 307 6.07 -13.29 37.33
N LYS A 308 5.62 -14.55 37.17
CA LYS A 308 6.11 -15.67 37.99
C LYS A 308 7.61 -15.89 37.80
N ASP A 309 8.11 -15.79 36.57
CA ASP A 309 9.52 -15.98 36.28
C ASP A 309 10.38 -14.84 36.82
N HIS A 310 9.94 -13.58 36.68
CA HIS A 310 10.62 -12.44 37.31
C HIS A 310 10.59 -12.50 38.84
N VAL A 311 9.47 -12.93 39.44
CA VAL A 311 9.37 -13.12 40.89
C VAL A 311 10.30 -14.24 41.36
N ARG A 312 10.41 -15.34 40.61
CA ARG A 312 11.39 -16.41 40.90
C ARG A 312 12.83 -15.91 40.80
N GLU A 313 13.13 -15.10 39.79
CA GLU A 313 14.47 -14.54 39.58
C GLU A 313 14.84 -13.53 40.69
N LEU A 314 13.88 -12.69 41.11
CA LEU A 314 14.02 -11.80 42.26
C LEU A 314 14.24 -12.57 43.57
N LEU A 315 13.46 -13.64 43.81
CA LEU A 315 13.62 -14.50 44.99
C LEU A 315 14.92 -15.33 44.98
N MET A 316 15.55 -15.51 43.81
CA MET A 316 16.89 -16.10 43.67
C MET A 316 18.00 -15.08 43.95
N LYS A 317 17.77 -13.80 43.60
CA LYS A 317 18.72 -12.70 43.81
C LYS A 317 18.66 -12.10 45.23
N GLU A 318 17.49 -12.08 45.86
CA GLU A 318 17.26 -11.54 47.21
C GLU A 318 16.46 -12.54 48.07
N PRO A 319 17.14 -13.46 48.78
CA PRO A 319 16.48 -14.51 49.56
C PRO A 319 15.74 -14.00 50.81
N GLU A 320 16.03 -12.77 51.27
CA GLU A 320 15.43 -12.14 52.46
C GLU A 320 13.94 -11.83 52.30
N LEU A 321 13.43 -11.75 51.06
CA LEU A 321 12.01 -11.50 50.76
C LEU A 321 11.10 -12.70 51.05
N LYS A 322 11.64 -13.88 51.41
CA LYS A 322 10.84 -15.09 51.69
C LYS A 322 10.15 -15.07 53.07
N GLU A 323 10.61 -14.24 54.00
CA GLU A 323 10.26 -14.38 55.44
C GLU A 323 9.34 -13.30 56.02
N GLY A 324 8.79 -12.36 55.24
CA GLY A 324 8.03 -11.25 55.81
C GLY A 324 6.80 -10.80 55.01
N LYS A 325 5.61 -11.06 55.59
CA LYS A 325 4.26 -10.55 55.25
C LYS A 325 3.62 -11.12 53.96
N ARG A 326 2.60 -11.96 54.14
CA ARG A 326 1.60 -12.25 53.10
C ARG A 326 0.76 -10.99 52.87
N SER A 327 1.15 -10.14 51.93
CA SER A 327 0.24 -9.12 51.41
C SER A 327 -0.77 -9.79 50.49
N GLN A 328 -2.06 -9.65 50.80
CA GLN A 328 -3.14 -10.06 49.91
C GLN A 328 -3.34 -8.93 48.90
N ILE A 329 -2.93 -9.17 47.66
CA ILE A 329 -3.07 -8.19 46.57
C ILE A 329 -4.43 -8.43 45.92
N GLU A 330 -5.38 -7.53 46.17
CA GLU A 330 -6.65 -7.49 45.43
C GLU A 330 -6.53 -6.57 44.21
N TRP A 331 -7.01 -7.08 43.08
CA TRP A 331 -7.01 -6.38 41.80
C TRP A 331 -8.44 -5.95 41.47
N GLY A 332 -8.67 -4.63 41.39
CA GLY A 332 -9.94 -4.06 40.99
C GLY A 332 -9.81 -3.30 39.67
N TRP A 333 -10.81 -3.47 38.80
CA TRP A 333 -11.02 -2.56 37.67
C TRP A 333 -11.89 -1.41 38.14
N CYS A 334 -11.44 -0.17 37.99
CA CYS A 334 -12.27 1.00 38.31
C CYS A 334 -12.22 2.01 37.17
N SER A 335 -13.38 2.52 36.80
CA SER A 335 -13.55 3.60 35.84
C SER A 335 -13.38 4.94 36.56
N TYR A 336 -12.54 5.84 36.03
CA TYR A 336 -12.46 7.20 36.54
C TYR A 336 -12.56 8.24 35.43
N VAL A 337 -13.19 9.37 35.74
CA VAL A 337 -13.42 10.47 34.79
C VAL A 337 -12.41 11.57 35.01
N LYS A 338 -11.60 11.86 34.00
CA LYS A 338 -10.70 13.02 33.98
C LYS A 338 -10.99 13.85 32.73
N ASN A 339 -11.18 15.17 32.89
CA ASN A 339 -11.51 16.11 31.81
C ASN A 339 -12.71 15.67 30.95
N ASN A 340 -13.82 15.24 31.58
CA ASN A 340 -15.03 14.75 30.90
C ASN A 340 -14.82 13.58 29.93
N LYS A 341 -13.73 12.82 30.07
CA LYS A 341 -13.52 11.54 29.40
C LYS A 341 -13.50 10.42 30.43
N LEU A 342 -14.34 9.42 30.22
CA LEU A 342 -14.36 8.16 30.98
C LEU A 342 -13.17 7.32 30.49
N TYR A 343 -12.28 6.98 31.40
CA TYR A 343 -11.23 6.01 31.14
C TYR A 343 -11.61 4.73 31.86
N ASP A 344 -12.01 3.73 31.09
CA ASP A 344 -12.13 2.37 31.56
C ASP A 344 -10.74 1.70 31.47
N ASP A 345 -10.51 0.69 32.32
CA ASP A 345 -9.32 -0.16 32.32
C ASP A 345 -8.03 0.38 32.97
N VAL A 346 -8.14 1.12 34.09
CA VAL A 346 -6.95 1.43 34.92
C VAL A 346 -6.83 0.42 36.07
N LEU A 347 -5.79 -0.41 36.01
CA LEU A 347 -5.44 -1.35 37.07
C LEU A 347 -4.79 -0.60 38.24
N TYR A 348 -5.42 -0.63 39.41
CA TYR A 348 -4.81 -0.10 40.64
C TYR A 348 -4.41 -1.24 41.58
N ILE A 349 -3.35 -1.00 42.35
CA ILE A 349 -2.85 -1.93 43.37
C ILE A 349 -3.16 -1.31 44.73
N THR A 350 -4.04 -1.95 45.48
CA THR A 350 -4.21 -1.65 46.91
C THR A 350 -3.63 -2.78 47.73
N THR A 351 -2.69 -2.43 48.59
CA THR A 351 -2.23 -3.33 49.66
C THR A 351 -3.22 -3.22 50.81
N VAL A 352 -3.93 -4.31 51.10
CA VAL A 352 -4.68 -4.44 52.35
C VAL A 352 -3.73 -5.08 53.36
N GLU A 353 -3.51 -4.40 54.49
CA GLU A 353 -2.69 -4.90 55.61
C GLU A 353 -3.38 -6.04 56.37
#